data_AF-A0A329XGX5-F1
#
_entry.id   AF-A0A329XGX5-F1
#
_cell.length_a   1.000
_cell.length_b   1.000
_cell.length_c   1.000
_cell.angle_alpha   90.00
_cell.angle_beta   90.00
_cell.angle_gamma   90.00
#
_symmetry.space_group_name_H-M   'P 1'
#
loop_
_entity.id
_entity.type
_entity.pdbx_description
1 polymer ?
#
loop_
_entity_poly.entity_id
_entity_poly.type
_entity_poly.pdbx_seq_one_letter_code
_entity_poly.pdbx_strand_id
1 'polypeptide(L)'
;MTELYTVKHLADRVANEPRNVGVIATTGHDPSSRVALRFLGIDLDGTAARKPLPGVSKDVYISWVDYFRSKTRSGRWEDIARAHRRRPQDFYLEHALTILDSDDVERLADEYFPRLVQTAAKKRRSSEVMRQQVDDVFRELGLAPDRNVPIEAHVNDKNVRVSFGYALSGDRPVLFDVLPTHGLGANGQAFAYRTMVAQKAEVSKDFAAFIDLENVSDEQDLRAVESVATVIDPVGDFAGSVETVAALTRA
;
A
#
# COMPACT_ATOMS: atom_id res chain seq x y z
N MET A 1 25.66 -16.44 -4.83
CA MET A 1 24.81 -15.43 -4.19
C MET A 1 24.18 -14.57 -5.27
N THR A 2 22.87 -14.45 -5.26
CA THR A 2 22.08 -13.59 -6.14
C THR A 2 21.24 -12.65 -5.30
N GLU A 3 21.25 -11.38 -5.64
CA GLU A 3 20.41 -10.36 -5.02
C GLU A 3 19.20 -10.09 -5.89
N LEU A 4 18.07 -9.83 -5.24
CA LEU A 4 16.80 -9.52 -5.87
C LEU A 4 16.33 -8.17 -5.36
N TYR A 5 16.04 -7.29 -6.32
CA TYR A 5 15.58 -5.95 -6.09
C TYR A 5 14.20 -5.75 -6.74
N THR A 6 13.35 -4.98 -6.08
CA THR A 6 12.09 -4.50 -6.66
C THR A 6 12.29 -3.09 -7.21
N VAL A 7 11.74 -2.85 -8.40
CA VAL A 7 11.54 -1.50 -8.90
C VAL A 7 10.17 -1.04 -8.44
N LYS A 8 10.14 0.02 -7.64
CA LYS A 8 8.93 0.61 -7.08
C LYS A 8 8.56 1.89 -7.81
N HIS A 9 7.26 2.08 -8.03
CA HIS A 9 6.66 3.30 -8.56
C HIS A 9 5.77 3.95 -7.51
N LEU A 10 6.06 5.19 -7.16
CA LEU A 10 5.28 6.00 -6.24
C LEU A 10 4.42 6.99 -7.04
N ALA A 11 3.18 6.60 -7.33
CA ALA A 11 2.25 7.40 -8.12
C ALA A 11 1.77 8.66 -7.40
N ASP A 12 1.56 8.55 -6.09
CA ASP A 12 1.19 9.66 -5.22
C ASP A 12 2.13 9.67 -4.02
N ARG A 13 2.91 10.76 -3.91
CA ARG A 13 3.89 10.93 -2.85
C ARG A 13 3.25 11.33 -1.52
N VAL A 14 2.05 11.90 -1.55
CA VAL A 14 1.30 12.28 -0.35
C VAL A 14 0.73 11.02 0.30
N ALA A 15 0.15 10.13 -0.51
CA ALA A 15 -0.35 8.84 -0.02
C ALA A 15 0.79 7.88 0.40
N ASN A 16 2.00 8.07 -0.14
CA ASN A 16 3.17 7.23 0.13
C ASN A 16 2.91 5.72 -0.10
N GLU A 17 2.20 5.39 -1.18
CA GLU A 17 1.82 4.01 -1.53
C GLU A 17 2.61 3.51 -2.77
N PRO A 18 3.87 3.09 -2.59
CA PRO A 18 4.69 2.61 -3.69
C PRO A 18 4.18 1.26 -4.20
N ARG A 19 4.18 1.10 -5.52
CA ARG A 19 3.80 -0.13 -6.22
C ARG A 19 5.02 -0.80 -6.81
N ASN A 20 5.19 -2.09 -6.59
CA ASN A 20 6.16 -2.88 -7.33
C ASN A 20 5.76 -2.94 -8.81
N VAL A 21 6.67 -2.54 -9.70
CA VAL A 21 6.46 -2.51 -11.17
C VAL A 21 7.52 -3.31 -11.92
N GLY A 22 8.56 -3.77 -11.25
CA GLY A 22 9.58 -4.62 -11.84
C GLY A 22 10.41 -5.35 -10.80
N VAL A 23 11.16 -6.34 -11.27
CA VAL A 23 12.13 -7.12 -10.50
C VAL A 23 13.46 -7.14 -11.24
N ILE A 24 14.55 -7.03 -10.50
CA ILE A 24 15.92 -7.16 -11.00
C ILE A 24 16.62 -8.21 -10.16
N ALA A 25 17.07 -9.29 -10.80
CA ALA A 25 17.92 -10.31 -10.19
C ALA A 25 19.36 -10.11 -10.67
N THR A 26 20.33 -10.17 -9.77
CA THR A 26 21.75 -9.95 -10.11
C THR A 26 22.70 -10.80 -9.28
N THR A 27 23.79 -11.28 -9.88
CA THR A 27 24.88 -11.93 -9.13
C THR A 27 25.83 -10.95 -8.44
N GLY A 28 25.68 -9.65 -8.70
CA GLY A 28 26.52 -8.58 -8.14
C GLY A 28 26.31 -7.23 -8.82
N HIS A 29 27.16 -6.24 -8.55
CA HIS A 29 27.00 -4.87 -9.05
C HIS A 29 28.07 -4.44 -10.06
N ASP A 30 28.99 -5.33 -10.41
CA ASP A 30 30.03 -5.06 -11.39
C ASP A 30 29.53 -5.31 -12.84
N PRO A 31 30.22 -4.79 -13.87
CA PRO A 31 29.81 -4.99 -15.27
C PRO A 31 29.86 -6.44 -15.77
N SER A 32 30.56 -7.34 -15.08
CA SER A 32 30.62 -8.77 -15.42
C SER A 32 29.55 -9.61 -14.72
N SER A 33 28.80 -9.02 -13.80
CA SER A 33 27.67 -9.66 -13.14
C SER A 33 26.54 -9.98 -14.14
N ARG A 34 25.92 -11.13 -13.95
CA ARG A 34 24.70 -11.49 -14.67
C ARG A 34 23.53 -10.72 -14.09
N VAL A 35 22.68 -10.17 -14.96
CA VAL A 35 21.51 -9.38 -14.55
C VAL A 35 20.31 -9.76 -15.41
N ALA A 36 19.23 -10.19 -14.77
CA ALA A 36 17.92 -10.36 -15.40
C ALA A 36 16.92 -9.36 -14.85
N LEU A 37 16.07 -8.84 -15.74
CA LEU A 37 15.04 -7.86 -15.40
C LEU A 37 13.67 -8.32 -15.91
N ARG A 38 12.62 -8.03 -15.15
CA ARG A 38 11.21 -8.19 -15.56
C ARG A 38 10.43 -6.96 -15.16
N PHE A 39 9.56 -6.47 -16.04
CA PHE A 39 8.78 -5.25 -15.82
C PHE A 39 7.32 -5.44 -16.23
N LEU A 40 6.43 -4.76 -15.52
CA LEU A 40 5.00 -4.79 -15.79
C LEU A 40 4.70 -4.26 -17.19
N GLY A 41 4.06 -5.09 -18.01
CA GLY A 41 3.67 -4.70 -19.37
C GLY A 41 4.84 -4.54 -20.33
N ILE A 42 6.01 -5.12 -20.02
CA ILE A 42 7.14 -5.27 -20.93
C ILE A 42 7.36 -6.76 -21.17
N ASP A 43 7.23 -7.18 -22.42
CA ASP A 43 7.49 -8.55 -22.85
C ASP A 43 9.00 -8.82 -22.96
N LEU A 44 9.38 -10.10 -23.05
CA LEU A 44 10.79 -10.51 -23.10
C LEU A 44 11.53 -9.98 -24.33
N ASP A 45 10.81 -9.79 -25.44
CA ASP A 45 11.31 -9.17 -26.67
C ASP A 45 11.47 -7.64 -26.55
N GLY A 46 11.04 -7.04 -25.43
CA GLY A 46 11.05 -5.60 -25.19
C GLY A 46 9.79 -4.88 -25.66
N THR A 47 8.79 -5.59 -26.19
CA THR A 47 7.52 -5.01 -26.59
C THR A 47 6.78 -4.49 -25.36
N ALA A 48 6.31 -3.24 -25.44
CA ALA A 48 5.61 -2.58 -24.34
C ALA A 48 4.11 -2.50 -24.62
N ALA A 49 3.31 -2.90 -23.62
CA ALA A 49 1.87 -2.75 -23.61
C ALA A 49 1.45 -1.28 -23.84
N ARG A 50 0.23 -1.06 -24.33
CA ARG A 50 -0.27 0.29 -24.66
C ARG A 50 -0.32 1.23 -23.44
N LYS A 51 -0.64 0.70 -22.26
CA LYS A 51 -0.72 1.43 -20.99
C LYS A 51 -0.15 0.56 -19.87
N PRO A 52 1.19 0.47 -19.74
CA PRO A 52 1.84 -0.46 -18.82
C PRO A 52 1.59 -0.08 -17.35
N LEU A 53 1.38 1.22 -17.07
CA LEU A 53 1.13 1.73 -15.73
C LEU A 53 0.07 2.84 -15.75
N PRO A 54 -0.96 2.80 -14.88
CA PRO A 54 -1.92 3.90 -14.76
C PRO A 54 -1.24 5.20 -14.30
N GLY A 55 -1.66 6.35 -14.84
CA GLY A 55 -1.13 7.66 -14.46
C GLY A 55 0.25 8.02 -15.05
N VAL A 56 0.93 7.07 -15.70
CA VAL A 56 2.24 7.29 -16.34
C VAL A 56 2.13 7.09 -17.84
N SER A 57 2.71 8.01 -18.63
CA SER A 57 2.73 7.85 -20.08
C SER A 57 3.63 6.68 -20.48
N LYS A 58 3.30 6.01 -21.59
CA LYS A 58 4.05 4.85 -22.09
C LYS A 58 5.54 5.19 -22.28
N ASP A 59 5.84 6.33 -22.88
CA ASP A 59 7.22 6.75 -23.20
C ASP A 59 8.05 7.06 -21.96
N VAL A 60 7.42 7.68 -20.94
CA VAL A 60 8.07 7.91 -19.64
C VAL A 60 8.37 6.57 -18.96
N TYR A 61 7.41 5.65 -18.95
CA TYR A 61 7.62 4.32 -18.37
C TYR A 61 8.75 3.55 -19.07
N ILE A 62 8.78 3.54 -20.40
CA ILE A 62 9.85 2.90 -21.18
C ILE A 62 11.21 3.53 -20.88
N SER A 63 11.27 4.86 -20.80
CA SER A 63 12.52 5.58 -20.45
C SER A 63 13.07 5.14 -19.08
N TRP A 64 12.19 4.88 -18.11
CA TRP A 64 12.61 4.32 -16.82
C TRP A 64 13.10 2.88 -16.92
N VAL A 65 12.40 2.03 -17.67
CA VAL A 65 12.83 0.64 -17.90
C VAL A 65 14.20 0.60 -18.56
N ASP A 66 14.43 1.42 -19.58
CA ASP A 66 15.71 1.54 -20.28
C ASP A 66 16.81 2.11 -19.38
N TYR A 67 16.47 3.09 -18.53
CA TYR A 67 17.38 3.61 -17.52
C TYR A 67 17.86 2.51 -16.57
N PHE A 68 16.95 1.74 -15.96
CA PHE A 68 17.32 0.64 -15.06
C PHE A 68 18.13 -0.42 -15.81
N ARG A 69 17.67 -0.84 -17.00
CA ARG A 69 18.36 -1.83 -17.83
C ARG A 69 19.79 -1.39 -18.18
N SER A 70 19.98 -0.13 -18.57
CA SER A 70 21.28 0.43 -18.91
C SER A 70 22.20 0.49 -17.69
N LYS A 71 21.70 1.02 -16.56
CA LYS A 71 22.51 1.24 -15.36
C LYS A 71 22.93 -0.06 -14.69
N THR A 72 22.03 -1.03 -14.54
CA THR A 72 22.37 -2.30 -13.88
C THR A 72 23.33 -3.15 -14.71
N ARG A 73 23.12 -3.23 -16.03
CA ARG A 73 24.04 -3.97 -16.93
C ARG A 73 25.42 -3.33 -17.06
N SER A 74 25.53 -2.02 -16.90
CA SER A 74 26.83 -1.33 -16.93
C SER A 74 27.52 -1.26 -15.56
N GLY A 75 27.00 -1.96 -14.54
CA GLY A 75 27.53 -1.92 -13.18
C GLY A 75 27.38 -0.57 -12.48
N ARG A 76 26.57 0.35 -13.00
CA ARG A 76 26.38 1.71 -12.48
C ARG A 76 25.23 1.79 -11.49
N TRP A 77 25.16 0.86 -10.55
CA TRP A 77 24.12 0.76 -9.54
C TRP A 77 24.10 1.96 -8.59
N GLU A 78 25.27 2.48 -8.24
CA GLU A 78 25.38 3.69 -7.42
C GLU A 78 24.75 4.93 -8.05
N ASP A 79 24.71 5.01 -9.39
CA ASP A 79 24.06 6.13 -10.07
C ASP A 79 22.55 6.12 -9.81
N ILE A 80 21.94 4.93 -9.69
CA ILE A 80 20.52 4.76 -9.34
C ILE A 80 20.28 5.26 -7.92
N ALA A 81 21.09 4.80 -6.95
CA ALA A 81 20.99 5.23 -5.56
C ALA A 81 21.27 6.73 -5.40
N ARG A 82 22.22 7.28 -6.16
CA ARG A 82 22.56 8.72 -6.15
C ARG A 82 21.46 9.57 -6.78
N ALA A 83 20.82 9.10 -7.85
CA ALA A 83 19.68 9.78 -8.46
C ALA A 83 18.51 9.90 -7.48
N HIS A 84 18.16 8.78 -6.82
CA HIS A 84 17.09 8.76 -5.82
C HIS A 84 17.36 9.68 -4.62
N ARG A 85 18.59 9.70 -4.09
CA ARG A 85 18.97 10.58 -2.97
C ARG A 85 18.93 12.07 -3.33
N ARG A 86 19.31 12.44 -4.56
CA ARG A 86 19.37 13.85 -4.99
C ARG A 86 17.99 14.45 -5.21
N ARG A 87 17.07 13.66 -5.75
CA ARG A 87 15.66 14.01 -5.91
C ARG A 87 14.89 12.72 -5.75
N PRO A 88 13.99 12.57 -4.76
CA PRO A 88 13.08 11.43 -4.72
C PRO A 88 12.39 11.36 -6.08
N GLN A 89 12.62 10.27 -6.80
CA GLN A 89 12.04 10.02 -8.13
C GLN A 89 10.80 9.14 -7.94
N ASP A 90 9.85 9.22 -8.87
CA ASP A 90 8.65 8.40 -8.81
C ASP A 90 8.99 6.92 -9.01
N PHE A 91 10.19 6.60 -9.53
CA PHE A 91 10.71 5.25 -9.63
C PHE A 91 11.98 5.09 -8.80
N TYR A 92 12.07 4.00 -8.04
CA TYR A 92 13.26 3.70 -7.24
C TYR A 92 13.45 2.20 -7.07
N LEU A 93 14.63 1.83 -6.60
CA LEU A 93 15.05 0.45 -6.43
C LEU A 93 15.14 0.14 -4.93
N GLU A 94 14.56 -0.98 -4.52
CA GLU A 94 14.55 -1.44 -3.13
C GLU A 94 15.01 -2.90 -3.08
N HIS A 95 15.95 -3.20 -2.20
CA HIS A 95 16.39 -4.57 -1.95
C HIS A 95 15.24 -5.39 -1.39
N ALA A 96 15.00 -6.55 -1.98
CA ALA A 96 13.90 -7.43 -1.59
C ALA A 96 14.39 -8.67 -0.85
N LEU A 97 15.37 -9.37 -1.41
CA LEU A 97 15.96 -10.56 -0.78
C LEU A 97 17.34 -10.92 -1.35
N THR A 98 18.09 -11.72 -0.61
CA THR A 98 19.36 -12.31 -1.02
C THR A 98 19.23 -13.82 -1.03
N ILE A 99 19.56 -14.46 -2.15
CA ILE A 99 19.54 -15.91 -2.34
C ILE A 99 20.97 -16.42 -2.39
N LEU A 100 21.33 -17.31 -1.46
CA LEU A 100 22.71 -17.77 -1.31
C LEU A 100 23.07 -18.82 -2.38
N ASP A 101 22.13 -19.73 -2.69
CA ASP A 101 22.41 -21.00 -3.38
C ASP A 101 21.93 -21.04 -4.85
N SER A 102 21.76 -19.88 -5.48
CA SER A 102 21.39 -19.83 -6.91
C SER A 102 22.05 -18.62 -7.58
N ASP A 103 22.47 -18.82 -8.82
CA ASP A 103 23.11 -17.84 -9.69
C ASP A 103 22.39 -17.70 -11.05
N ASP A 104 21.26 -18.40 -11.21
CA ASP A 104 20.36 -18.36 -12.36
C ASP A 104 19.42 -17.16 -12.22
N VAL A 105 19.91 -16.00 -12.65
CA VAL A 105 19.20 -14.73 -12.50
C VAL A 105 17.92 -14.68 -13.32
N GLU A 106 17.89 -15.31 -14.50
CA GLU A 106 16.71 -15.38 -15.36
C GLU A 106 15.57 -16.14 -14.68
N ARG A 107 15.83 -17.37 -14.22
CA ARG A 107 14.83 -18.19 -13.51
C ARG A 107 14.32 -17.48 -12.27
N LEU A 108 15.21 -16.84 -11.51
CA LEU A 108 14.83 -16.08 -10.31
C LEU A 108 13.98 -14.85 -10.64
N ALA A 109 14.32 -14.10 -11.69
CA ALA A 109 13.50 -12.98 -12.13
C ALA A 109 12.11 -13.43 -12.60
N ASP A 110 12.03 -14.54 -13.34
CA ASP A 110 10.76 -15.13 -13.80
C ASP A 110 9.90 -15.64 -12.63
N GLU A 111 10.51 -16.30 -11.64
CA GLU A 111 9.80 -16.83 -10.47
C GLU A 111 9.26 -15.72 -9.56
N TYR A 112 10.07 -14.71 -9.27
CA TYR A 112 9.74 -13.68 -8.29
C TYR A 112 8.97 -12.50 -8.87
N PHE A 113 9.01 -12.28 -10.18
CA PHE A 113 8.22 -11.24 -10.83
C PHE A 113 6.70 -11.33 -10.55
N PRO A 114 6.01 -12.47 -10.79
CA PRO A 114 4.59 -12.56 -10.48
C PRO A 114 4.31 -12.42 -8.98
N ARG A 115 5.19 -12.96 -8.12
CA ARG A 115 5.03 -12.89 -6.66
C ARG A 115 5.15 -11.47 -6.11
N LEU A 116 6.14 -10.70 -6.59
CA LEU A 116 6.45 -9.38 -6.07
C LEU A 116 5.68 -8.27 -6.79
N VAL A 117 5.38 -8.41 -8.07
CA VAL A 117 4.74 -7.37 -8.89
C VAL A 117 3.25 -7.63 -9.09
N GLN A 118 2.85 -8.85 -9.43
CA GLN A 118 1.44 -9.15 -9.75
C GLN A 118 0.59 -9.38 -8.51
N THR A 119 1.08 -10.10 -7.50
CA THR A 119 0.35 -10.26 -6.22
C THR A 119 0.18 -8.92 -5.50
N ALA A 120 1.20 -8.06 -5.52
CA ALA A 120 1.09 -6.71 -4.99
C ALA A 120 0.04 -5.86 -5.74
N ALA A 121 -0.04 -5.99 -7.07
CA ALA A 121 -1.07 -5.32 -7.86
C ALA A 121 -2.49 -5.83 -7.56
N LYS A 122 -2.67 -7.14 -7.32
CA LYS A 122 -3.95 -7.72 -6.88
C LYS A 122 -4.36 -7.18 -5.50
N LYS A 123 -3.43 -7.15 -4.53
CA LYS A 123 -3.67 -6.57 -3.21
C LYS A 123 -4.09 -5.10 -3.30
N ARG A 124 -3.44 -4.30 -4.16
CA ARG A 124 -3.80 -2.91 -4.38
C ARG A 124 -5.18 -2.73 -5.02
N ARG A 125 -5.54 -3.56 -6.01
CA ARG A 125 -6.89 -3.53 -6.58
C ARG A 125 -7.96 -3.84 -5.53
N SER A 126 -7.72 -4.81 -4.66
CA SER A 126 -8.62 -5.11 -3.54
C SER A 126 -8.75 -3.92 -2.59
N SER A 127 -7.65 -3.25 -2.22
CA SER A 127 -7.72 -2.03 -1.39
C SER A 127 -8.40 -0.84 -2.10
N GLU A 128 -8.22 -0.71 -3.41
CA GLU A 128 -8.90 0.32 -4.23
C GLU A 128 -10.41 0.06 -4.32
N VAL A 129 -10.82 -1.21 -4.49
CA VAL A 129 -12.24 -1.62 -4.45
C VAL A 129 -12.86 -1.33 -3.09
N MET A 130 -12.18 -1.68 -2.00
CA MET A 130 -12.64 -1.38 -0.65
C MET A 130 -12.82 0.12 -0.43
N ARG A 131 -11.83 0.95 -0.80
CA ARG A 131 -11.95 2.41 -0.69
C ARG A 131 -13.09 2.97 -1.53
N GLN A 132 -13.31 2.43 -2.73
CA GLN A 132 -14.43 2.84 -3.58
C GLN A 132 -15.78 2.52 -2.93
N GLN A 133 -15.94 1.32 -2.34
CA GLN A 133 -17.16 0.94 -1.64
C GLN A 133 -17.43 1.84 -0.42
N VAL A 134 -16.39 2.16 0.35
CA VAL A 134 -16.50 3.13 1.46
C VAL A 134 -16.94 4.50 0.97
N ASP A 135 -16.34 4.99 -0.12
CA ASP A 135 -16.72 6.27 -0.72
C ASP A 135 -18.16 6.25 -1.27
N ASP A 136 -18.63 5.10 -1.74
CA ASP A 136 -20.00 4.91 -2.21
C ASP A 136 -20.99 4.90 -1.04
N VAL A 137 -20.66 4.30 0.10
CA VAL A 137 -21.45 4.38 1.34
C VAL A 137 -21.64 5.84 1.78
N PHE A 138 -20.55 6.62 1.84
CA PHE A 138 -20.65 8.03 2.20
C PHE A 138 -21.47 8.83 1.19
N ARG A 139 -21.31 8.54 -0.12
CA ARG A 139 -22.06 9.22 -1.18
C ARG A 139 -23.55 8.93 -1.11
N GLU A 140 -23.94 7.69 -0.85
CA GLU A 140 -25.35 7.29 -0.70
C GLU A 140 -26.04 8.07 0.43
N LEU A 141 -25.29 8.36 1.51
CA LEU A 141 -25.75 9.16 2.63
C LEU A 141 -25.63 10.68 2.42
N GLY A 142 -25.07 11.13 1.29
CA GLY A 142 -24.80 12.55 1.04
C GLY A 142 -23.74 13.15 1.98
N LEU A 143 -22.86 12.31 2.54
CA LEU A 143 -21.82 12.71 3.47
C LEU A 143 -20.51 13.05 2.76
N ALA A 144 -19.77 14.03 3.29
CA ALA A 144 -18.48 14.45 2.78
C ALA A 144 -17.43 14.38 3.91
N PRO A 145 -16.79 13.21 4.13
CA PRO A 145 -15.82 13.07 5.21
C PRO A 145 -14.50 13.78 4.91
N ASP A 146 -13.86 14.29 5.97
CA ASP A 146 -12.46 14.69 5.93
C ASP A 146 -11.59 13.44 5.76
N ARG A 147 -10.53 13.53 4.96
CA ARG A 147 -9.63 12.40 4.67
C ARG A 147 -8.26 12.58 5.32
N ASN A 148 -7.61 11.46 5.65
CA ASN A 148 -6.25 11.41 6.20
C ASN A 148 -6.10 12.30 7.44
N VAL A 149 -7.01 12.16 8.39
CA VAL A 149 -7.14 13.05 9.54
C VAL A 149 -6.02 12.78 10.54
N PRO A 150 -5.04 13.69 10.70
CA PRO A 150 -3.97 13.52 11.66
C PRO A 150 -4.46 13.89 13.06
N ILE A 151 -4.02 13.13 14.07
CA ILE A 151 -4.28 13.42 15.48
C ILE A 151 -2.95 13.44 16.20
N GLU A 152 -2.70 14.51 16.93
CA GLU A 152 -1.53 14.68 17.78
C GLU A 152 -1.97 14.65 19.23
N ALA A 153 -1.31 13.83 20.05
CA ALA A 153 -1.62 13.69 21.46
C ALA A 153 -0.35 13.53 22.29
N HIS A 154 -0.44 13.90 23.56
CA HIS A 154 0.61 13.61 24.53
C HIS A 154 0.26 12.32 25.30
N VAL A 155 1.02 11.25 25.10
CA VAL A 155 0.77 9.93 25.68
C VAL A 155 2.05 9.42 26.34
N ASN A 156 2.01 9.18 27.65
CA ASN A 156 3.12 8.66 28.44
C ASN A 156 4.42 9.48 28.24
N ASP A 157 4.31 10.80 28.45
CA ASP A 157 5.40 11.77 28.30
C ASP A 157 5.99 11.90 26.88
N LYS A 158 5.28 11.41 25.86
CA LYS A 158 5.69 11.48 24.45
C LYS A 158 4.61 12.14 23.61
N ASN A 159 5.04 13.01 22.70
CA ASN A 159 4.17 13.49 21.61
C ASN A 159 4.06 12.38 20.56
N VAL A 160 2.85 11.90 20.35
CA VAL A 160 2.52 10.86 19.38
C VAL A 160 1.59 11.46 18.34
N ARG A 161 1.87 11.18 17.07
CA ARG A 161 1.01 11.51 15.96
C ARG A 161 0.48 10.24 15.32
N VAL A 162 -0.84 10.16 15.17
CA VAL A 162 -1.54 9.06 14.49
C VAL A 162 -2.42 9.63 13.39
N SER A 163 -3.00 8.77 12.55
CA SER A 163 -3.96 9.20 11.53
C SER A 163 -5.08 8.19 11.34
N PHE A 164 -6.23 8.69 10.92
CA PHE A 164 -7.41 7.93 10.51
C PHE A 164 -7.71 8.20 9.04
N GLY A 165 -8.25 7.21 8.33
CA GLY A 165 -8.59 7.33 6.92
C GLY A 165 -9.65 8.41 6.67
N TYR A 166 -10.66 8.47 7.55
CA TYR A 166 -11.77 9.42 7.42
C TYR A 166 -12.23 9.98 8.77
N ALA A 167 -12.82 11.18 8.75
CA ALA A 167 -13.62 11.70 9.85
C ALA A 167 -14.91 12.31 9.33
N LEU A 168 -15.99 12.11 10.08
CA LEU A 168 -17.20 12.90 9.93
C LEU A 168 -17.27 13.90 11.07
N SER A 169 -17.20 15.18 10.74
CA SER A 169 -17.33 16.26 11.70
C SER A 169 -18.78 16.41 12.15
N GLY A 170 -18.98 16.78 13.40
CA GLY A 170 -20.28 17.02 14.02
C GLY A 170 -20.10 17.26 15.51
N ASP A 171 -21.21 17.35 16.26
CA ASP A 171 -21.17 17.49 17.71
C ASP A 171 -20.49 16.28 18.38
N ARG A 172 -20.55 15.12 17.73
CA ARG A 172 -19.82 13.90 18.08
C ARG A 172 -19.04 13.41 16.86
N PRO A 173 -17.77 13.82 16.70
CA PRO A 173 -16.98 13.41 15.55
C PRO A 173 -16.76 11.90 15.55
N VAL A 174 -16.97 11.26 14.40
CA VAL A 174 -16.72 9.81 14.23
C VAL A 174 -15.49 9.62 13.36
N LEU A 175 -14.55 8.78 13.82
CA LEU A 175 -13.32 8.47 13.10
C LEU A 175 -13.39 7.08 12.48
N PHE A 176 -13.06 6.99 11.19
CA PHE A 176 -13.13 5.75 10.43
C PHE A 176 -11.77 5.37 9.86
N ASP A 177 -11.56 4.06 9.68
CA ASP A 177 -10.41 3.56 8.94
C ASP A 177 -10.74 2.34 8.10
N VAL A 178 -9.91 2.05 7.11
CA VAL A 178 -9.98 0.84 6.28
C VAL A 178 -8.87 -0.10 6.72
N LEU A 179 -9.22 -1.26 7.28
CA LEU A 179 -8.22 -2.22 7.75
C LEU A 179 -8.05 -3.37 6.75
N PRO A 180 -6.81 -3.72 6.38
CA PRO A 180 -6.57 -4.86 5.51
C PRO A 180 -6.77 -6.17 6.29
N THR A 181 -7.35 -7.17 5.64
CA THR A 181 -7.58 -8.51 6.20
C THR A 181 -6.28 -9.30 6.42
N HIS A 182 -5.27 -9.08 5.58
CA HIS A 182 -3.97 -9.71 5.76
C HIS A 182 -3.20 -9.07 6.93
N GLY A 183 -2.90 -9.87 7.95
CA GLY A 183 -2.24 -9.39 9.17
C GLY A 183 -3.17 -8.57 10.07
N LEU A 184 -4.48 -8.85 10.00
CA LEU A 184 -5.51 -8.13 10.71
C LEU A 184 -5.26 -8.08 12.22
N GLY A 185 -4.73 -9.12 12.85
CA GLY A 185 -4.36 -9.06 14.26
C GLY A 185 -3.40 -7.91 14.59
N ALA A 186 -2.31 -7.75 13.82
CA ALA A 186 -1.35 -6.66 14.03
C ALA A 186 -1.94 -5.28 13.66
N ASN A 187 -2.68 -5.21 12.56
CA ASN A 187 -3.31 -3.97 12.10
C ASN A 187 -4.44 -3.50 13.03
N GLY A 188 -5.19 -4.44 13.60
CA GLY A 188 -6.24 -4.21 14.58
C GLY A 188 -5.68 -3.70 15.92
N GLN A 189 -4.56 -4.25 16.39
CA GLN A 189 -3.85 -3.71 17.56
C GLN A 189 -3.32 -2.30 17.30
N ALA A 190 -2.75 -2.05 16.12
CA ALA A 190 -2.32 -0.70 15.73
C ALA A 190 -3.49 0.27 15.65
N PHE A 191 -4.66 -0.16 15.15
CA PHE A 191 -5.88 0.62 15.14
C PHE A 191 -6.39 0.92 16.56
N ALA A 192 -6.45 -0.08 17.46
CA ALA A 192 -6.83 0.11 18.86
C ALA A 192 -5.91 1.08 19.62
N TYR A 193 -4.61 1.06 19.31
CA TYR A 193 -3.69 2.08 19.83
C TYR A 193 -4.06 3.49 19.35
N ARG A 194 -4.42 3.65 18.07
CA ARG A 194 -4.83 4.94 17.51
C ARG A 194 -6.14 5.45 18.10
N THR A 195 -7.11 4.58 18.36
CA THR A 195 -8.37 4.98 19.01
C THR A 195 -8.11 5.47 20.44
N MET A 196 -7.25 4.77 21.20
CA MET A 196 -6.81 5.23 22.53
C MET A 196 -6.13 6.61 22.46
N VAL A 197 -5.27 6.86 21.46
CA VAL A 197 -4.63 8.17 21.25
C VAL A 197 -5.67 9.26 20.97
N ALA A 198 -6.63 8.99 20.09
CA ALA A 198 -7.70 9.92 19.74
C ALA A 198 -8.63 10.25 20.93
N GLN A 199 -8.93 9.24 21.76
CA GLN A 199 -9.68 9.43 23.01
C GLN A 199 -8.90 10.30 24.01
N LYS A 200 -7.58 10.07 24.17
CA LYS A 200 -6.73 10.89 25.05
C LYS A 200 -6.61 12.35 24.60
N ALA A 201 -6.67 12.58 23.28
CA ALA A 201 -6.72 13.92 22.71
C ALA A 201 -8.11 14.55 22.72
N GLU A 202 -9.12 13.85 23.26
CA GLU A 202 -10.53 14.29 23.30
C GLU A 202 -11.12 14.60 21.92
N VAL A 203 -10.57 13.99 20.86
CA VAL A 203 -11.01 14.24 19.46
C VAL A 203 -12.28 13.48 19.13
N SER A 204 -12.40 12.23 19.58
CA SER A 204 -13.56 11.38 19.32
C SER A 204 -13.67 10.26 20.35
N LYS A 205 -14.90 9.80 20.58
CA LYS A 205 -15.21 8.59 21.36
C LYS A 205 -15.83 7.49 20.50
N ASP A 206 -16.15 7.79 19.25
CA ASP A 206 -16.94 6.96 18.35
C ASP A 206 -16.05 6.59 17.14
N PHE A 207 -15.79 5.28 17.00
CA PHE A 207 -14.84 4.76 16.02
C PHE A 207 -15.49 3.67 15.18
N ALA A 208 -15.12 3.60 13.91
CA ALA A 208 -15.52 2.51 13.03
C ALA A 208 -14.38 2.03 12.12
N ALA A 209 -14.41 0.75 11.75
CA ALA A 209 -13.44 0.14 10.87
C ALA A 209 -14.15 -0.59 9.73
N PHE A 210 -13.80 -0.22 8.49
CA PHE A 210 -14.23 -0.92 7.29
C PHE A 210 -13.31 -2.12 7.04
N ILE A 211 -13.88 -3.32 7.01
CA ILE A 211 -13.17 -4.60 6.86
C ILE A 211 -13.96 -5.47 5.89
N ASP A 212 -13.26 -6.12 4.96
CA ASP A 212 -13.82 -7.14 4.08
C ASP A 212 -13.94 -8.46 4.87
N LEU A 213 -15.11 -8.73 5.46
CA LEU A 213 -15.25 -9.86 6.38
C LEU A 213 -15.19 -11.22 5.65
N GLU A 214 -15.56 -11.28 4.37
CA GLU A 214 -15.44 -12.49 3.55
C GLU A 214 -13.99 -12.97 3.43
N ASN A 215 -13.02 -12.05 3.53
CA ASN A 215 -11.59 -12.33 3.42
C ASN A 215 -10.87 -12.45 4.79
N VAL A 216 -11.60 -12.49 5.90
CA VAL A 216 -11.03 -12.75 7.23
C VAL A 216 -10.90 -14.26 7.45
N SER A 217 -9.66 -14.73 7.64
CA SER A 217 -9.38 -16.16 7.82
C SER A 217 -9.51 -16.65 9.27
N ASP A 218 -9.39 -15.76 10.25
CA ASP A 218 -9.47 -16.07 11.68
C ASP A 218 -10.27 -14.96 12.39
N GLU A 219 -11.43 -15.30 12.95
CA GLU A 219 -12.26 -14.37 13.70
C GLU A 219 -11.56 -13.80 14.94
N GLN A 220 -10.55 -14.50 15.50
CA GLN A 220 -9.80 -13.98 16.65
C GLN A 220 -9.06 -12.68 16.32
N ASP A 221 -8.69 -12.47 15.05
CA ASP A 221 -8.02 -11.25 14.60
C ASP A 221 -8.92 -10.01 14.67
N LEU A 222 -10.25 -10.18 14.68
CA LEU A 222 -11.22 -9.08 14.76
C LEU A 222 -11.36 -8.51 16.18
N ARG A 223 -11.08 -9.32 17.22
CA ARG A 223 -11.34 -8.95 18.62
C ARG A 223 -10.71 -7.62 19.04
N ALA A 224 -9.52 -7.34 18.54
CA ALA A 224 -8.82 -6.09 18.84
C ALA A 224 -9.59 -4.87 18.31
N VAL A 225 -10.21 -5.00 17.13
CA VAL A 225 -11.00 -3.95 16.48
C VAL A 225 -12.38 -3.83 17.12
N GLU A 226 -13.09 -4.95 17.28
CA GLU A 226 -14.45 -4.99 17.85
C GLU A 226 -14.50 -4.45 19.29
N SER A 227 -13.41 -4.59 20.04
CA SER A 227 -13.31 -4.07 21.41
C SER A 227 -13.28 -2.53 21.49
N VAL A 228 -13.00 -1.84 20.38
CA VAL A 228 -12.78 -0.38 20.35
C VAL A 228 -13.58 0.37 19.29
N ALA A 229 -14.20 -0.33 18.34
CA ALA A 229 -14.88 0.27 17.21
C ALA A 229 -15.99 -0.62 16.64
N THR A 230 -16.94 0.01 15.94
CA THR A 230 -17.92 -0.69 15.11
C THR A 230 -17.26 -1.21 13.85
N VAL A 231 -17.39 -2.51 13.58
CA VAL A 231 -16.91 -3.12 12.33
C VAL A 231 -17.99 -3.01 11.26
N ILE A 232 -17.60 -2.63 10.04
CA ILE A 232 -18.49 -2.40 8.90
C ILE A 232 -17.93 -3.16 7.69
N ASP A 233 -18.77 -3.93 7.00
CA ASP A 233 -18.38 -4.68 5.80
C ASP A 233 -19.08 -4.15 4.55
N PRO A 234 -18.52 -3.12 3.90
CA PRO A 234 -19.14 -2.52 2.73
C PRO A 234 -18.99 -3.38 1.47
N VAL A 235 -18.20 -4.46 1.52
CA VAL A 235 -18.01 -5.39 0.38
C VAL A 235 -19.02 -6.54 0.46
N GLY A 236 -19.18 -7.15 1.65
CA GLY A 236 -20.13 -8.24 1.88
C GLY A 236 -21.56 -7.78 2.14
N ASP A 237 -21.76 -6.63 2.79
CA ASP A 237 -23.08 -6.06 3.11
C ASP A 237 -23.12 -4.53 2.98
N PHE A 238 -23.28 -4.07 1.73
CA PHE A 238 -23.36 -2.64 1.43
C PHE A 238 -24.56 -1.96 2.11
N ALA A 239 -25.73 -2.59 2.10
CA ALA A 239 -26.95 -1.99 2.67
C ALA A 239 -26.84 -1.85 4.20
N GLY A 240 -26.40 -2.90 4.89
CA GLY A 240 -26.13 -2.84 6.33
C GLY A 240 -25.02 -1.84 6.69
N SER A 241 -24.03 -1.67 5.81
CA SER A 241 -22.99 -0.64 5.96
C SER A 241 -23.54 0.77 5.90
N VAL A 242 -24.43 1.07 4.94
CA VAL A 242 -25.12 2.36 4.84
C VAL A 242 -25.95 2.63 6.10
N GLU A 243 -26.70 1.64 6.59
CA GLU A 243 -27.49 1.78 7.82
C GLU A 243 -26.62 2.02 9.05
N THR A 244 -25.50 1.31 9.16
CA THR A 244 -24.57 1.43 10.29
C THR A 244 -23.89 2.79 10.32
N VAL A 245 -23.40 3.28 9.17
CA VAL A 245 -22.82 4.64 9.08
C VAL A 245 -23.89 5.69 9.38
N ALA A 246 -25.11 5.55 8.87
CA ALA A 246 -26.20 6.47 9.20
C ALA A 246 -26.50 6.50 10.70
N ALA A 247 -26.51 5.34 11.38
CA ALA A 247 -26.73 5.26 12.82
C ALA A 247 -25.61 5.97 13.61
N LEU A 248 -24.35 5.78 13.22
CA LEU A 248 -23.20 6.44 13.85
C LEU A 248 -23.25 7.97 13.73
N THR A 249 -23.82 8.51 12.65
CA THR A 249 -23.95 9.97 12.45
C THR A 249 -25.12 10.61 13.22
N ARG A 250 -26.06 9.82 13.73
CA ARG A 250 -27.24 10.32 14.46
C ARG A 250 -27.08 10.26 15.98
N ALA A 251 -26.08 9.52 16.47
CA ALA A 251 -25.82 9.27 17.89
C ALA A 251 -24.98 10.37 18.53
#